data_AF-A0A661QXM3-F1
#
_entry.id   AF-A0A661QXM3-F1
#
_cell.length_a   1.000
_cell.length_b   1.000
_cell.length_c   1.000
_cell.angle_alpha   90.00
_cell.angle_beta   90.00
_cell.angle_gamma   90.00
#
_symmetry.space_group_name_H-M   'P 1'
#
loop_
_entity.id
_entity.type
_entity.pdbx_description
1 polymer ?
#
loop_
_entity_poly.entity_id
_entity_poly.type
_entity_poly.pdbx_seq_one_letter_code
_entity_poly.pdbx_strand_id
1 'polypeptide(L)'
;MKFRELSLASVFSVILISIWLISPDSAYNAFLYKSYIIRCDRGWDILCDPYVVKKDDWLYKLFRQKGEIANKDFPEFLRIFKRINPHIHDIDKIRAGQHIIIPLKKLPPNSMSGQSSGVVTIPFLNIPKIPETLKTYSTKYTVQKGDCISIVISKRYGPYGGETYKQGIKLFKLINPDLKDLNRIYAGQNILIPDPAIRKQPWYQSLFDQLENNKNLTDFNRTIKTYKKTQMLPVSEDREKKQSFPLSKVAWAVDAKLSTKGVYYFPRQGQKDLKIDLSKIPLIELENGTRILFPMDDNKNIKSELDMVKSFWKDVHIVQITPNDSEKHVFDAVFGSLGKGVLKNRLVFFDQGVEVEVRGKWIFDKIAGNGKTVRHFCISLIDNPRERTPESILRYLNQKNIVLKEILKGKNTAEKPNSLGSNKSTENVSTIDSSDQKTFISDLITAMGYKYSPNVIISFPYSGIQVKSVSNLITGSNGNPFLVDFGDFYGDAVSAIEKTGFTVIQIKYDDNFHVIIQKILDALDVSYTNNPIFLAARRPAIHNTVFTIPGFLVSGAEKSRMLFSFATLHNEITQFMTNQGVKISMIQPSKKVIQHINKVKK
;
A
#
# COMPACT_ATOMS: atom_id res chain seq x y z
N MET A 1 -92.58 -23.29 -6.22
CA MET A 1 -91.43 -23.38 -7.16
C MET A 1 -91.78 -22.60 -8.41
N LYS A 2 -91.26 -21.39 -8.58
CA LYS A 2 -91.24 -20.68 -9.86
C LYS A 2 -90.25 -19.52 -9.78
N PHE A 3 -89.09 -19.76 -10.39
CA PHE A 3 -88.08 -18.77 -10.73
C PHE A 3 -88.73 -17.66 -11.56
N ARG A 4 -88.40 -16.40 -11.26
CA ARG A 4 -88.74 -15.27 -12.11
C ARG A 4 -87.51 -14.41 -12.31
N GLU A 5 -87.27 -14.12 -13.58
CA GLU A 5 -86.03 -13.73 -14.22
C GLU A 5 -85.44 -12.45 -13.63
N LEU A 6 -84.17 -12.55 -13.19
CA LEU A 6 -83.34 -11.37 -12.94
C LEU A 6 -82.79 -10.85 -14.28
N SER A 7 -83.15 -9.61 -14.58
CA SER A 7 -82.74 -8.81 -15.73
C SER A 7 -81.20 -8.71 -15.88
N LEU A 8 -80.72 -9.16 -17.04
CA LEU A 8 -79.34 -9.09 -17.51
C LEU A 8 -78.71 -7.67 -17.52
N ALA A 9 -79.52 -6.61 -17.41
CA ALA A 9 -79.03 -5.23 -17.50
C ALA A 9 -78.30 -4.74 -16.23
N SER A 10 -78.62 -5.31 -15.07
CA SER A 10 -78.02 -4.91 -13.79
C SER A 10 -76.64 -5.53 -13.55
N VAL A 11 -76.36 -6.68 -14.18
CA VAL A 11 -75.06 -7.36 -14.09
C VAL A 11 -74.00 -6.68 -14.97
N PHE A 12 -74.40 -6.06 -16.09
CA PHE A 12 -73.46 -5.37 -16.98
C PHE A 12 -72.94 -4.02 -16.44
N SER A 13 -73.72 -3.29 -15.63
CA SER A 13 -73.24 -2.02 -15.03
C SER A 13 -72.23 -2.23 -13.90
N VAL A 14 -72.33 -3.32 -13.15
CA VAL A 14 -71.35 -3.64 -12.10
C VAL A 14 -70.03 -4.13 -12.72
N ILE A 15 -70.10 -4.84 -13.85
CA ILE A 15 -68.92 -5.30 -14.58
C ILE A 15 -68.17 -4.13 -15.23
N LEU A 16 -68.85 -3.13 -15.78
CA LEU A 16 -68.20 -1.98 -16.43
C LEU A 16 -67.47 -1.05 -15.43
N ILE A 17 -67.97 -0.92 -14.19
CA ILE A 17 -67.32 -0.13 -13.13
C ILE A 17 -66.13 -0.88 -12.52
N SER A 18 -66.15 -2.22 -12.51
CA SER A 18 -65.01 -3.02 -12.05
C SER A 18 -63.83 -3.09 -13.04
N ILE A 19 -64.05 -2.81 -14.33
CA ILE A 19 -63.00 -2.84 -15.37
C ILE A 19 -62.20 -1.52 -15.43
N TRP A 20 -62.69 -0.42 -14.86
CA TRP A 20 -61.93 0.83 -14.74
C TRP A 20 -61.02 0.92 -13.50
N LEU A 21 -61.05 -0.08 -12.62
CA LEU A 21 -60.21 -0.15 -11.41
C LEU A 21 -59.02 -1.13 -11.54
N ILE A 22 -58.81 -1.73 -12.71
CA ILE A 22 -57.67 -2.63 -12.95
C ILE A 22 -57.02 -2.26 -14.28
N SER A 23 -56.50 -1.04 -14.37
CA SER A 23 -55.31 -0.79 -15.20
C SER A 23 -54.11 -0.86 -14.25
N PRO A 24 -53.10 -1.72 -14.47
CA PRO A 24 -51.85 -1.56 -13.75
C PRO A 24 -51.29 -0.20 -14.12
N ASP A 25 -51.16 0.69 -13.14
CA ASP A 25 -50.32 1.87 -13.28
C ASP A 25 -48.95 1.39 -13.74
N SER A 26 -48.68 1.58 -15.04
CA SER A 26 -47.33 1.52 -15.55
C SER A 26 -46.56 2.60 -14.83
N ALA A 27 -45.80 2.22 -13.81
CA ALA A 27 -44.84 3.08 -13.14
C ALA A 27 -43.74 3.45 -14.15
N TYR A 28 -44.03 4.44 -14.98
CA TYR A 28 -43.02 5.19 -15.71
C TYR A 28 -42.12 5.83 -14.65
N ASN A 29 -40.86 5.43 -14.62
CA ASN A 29 -39.82 6.18 -13.91
C ASN A 29 -39.73 7.57 -14.55
N ALA A 30 -40.44 8.55 -13.99
CA ALA A 30 -40.39 9.92 -14.45
C ALA A 30 -39.02 10.52 -14.11
N PHE A 31 -38.22 10.81 -15.13
CA PHE A 31 -37.08 11.71 -14.99
C PHE A 31 -37.61 13.09 -14.61
N LEU A 32 -37.20 13.61 -13.45
CA LEU A 32 -37.52 14.98 -13.10
C LEU A 32 -36.40 15.88 -13.65
N TYR A 33 -36.79 16.89 -14.42
CA TYR A 33 -35.90 17.89 -14.97
C TYR A 33 -36.06 19.18 -14.17
N LYS A 34 -34.95 19.81 -13.78
CA LYS A 34 -34.97 21.15 -13.19
C LYS A 34 -34.18 22.11 -14.07
N SER A 35 -34.81 23.23 -14.42
CA SER A 35 -34.19 24.30 -15.19
C SER A 35 -33.58 25.36 -14.27
N TYR A 36 -32.37 25.77 -14.61
CA TYR A 36 -31.60 26.83 -13.96
C TYR A 36 -31.40 27.97 -14.93
N ILE A 37 -31.20 29.19 -14.42
CA ILE A 37 -31.02 30.39 -15.25
C ILE A 37 -29.55 30.81 -15.20
N ILE A 38 -29.02 31.33 -16.29
CA ILE A 38 -27.69 31.95 -16.32
C ILE A 38 -27.82 33.46 -16.34
N ARG A 39 -27.03 34.12 -15.48
CA ARG A 39 -26.93 35.58 -15.42
C ARG A 39 -25.48 35.98 -15.60
N CYS A 40 -25.22 36.95 -16.47
CA CYS A 40 -23.89 37.53 -16.59
C CYS A 40 -23.66 38.52 -15.44
N ASP A 41 -22.57 38.36 -14.71
CA ASP A 41 -22.08 39.30 -13.72
C ASP A 41 -20.60 39.62 -13.99
N ARG A 42 -20.31 40.86 -14.38
CA ARG A 42 -18.95 41.36 -14.64
C ARG A 42 -18.12 40.48 -15.59
N GLY A 43 -18.75 40.02 -16.68
CA GLY A 43 -18.09 39.19 -17.69
C GLY A 43 -18.02 37.69 -17.35
N TRP A 44 -18.61 37.26 -16.24
CA TRP A 44 -18.75 35.85 -15.87
C TRP A 44 -20.19 35.38 -15.97
N ASP A 45 -20.39 34.19 -16.55
CA ASP A 45 -21.68 33.51 -16.51
C ASP A 45 -21.89 32.90 -15.11
N ILE A 46 -23.01 33.23 -14.48
CA ILE A 46 -23.38 32.74 -13.16
C ILE A 46 -24.58 31.81 -13.29
N LEU A 47 -24.41 30.54 -12.92
CA LEU A 47 -25.51 29.60 -12.79
C LEU A 47 -26.36 29.98 -11.59
N CYS A 48 -27.67 30.12 -11.78
CA CYS A 48 -28.59 30.57 -10.76
C CYS A 48 -29.82 29.67 -10.61
N ASP A 49 -30.28 29.47 -9.37
CA ASP A 49 -31.55 28.82 -9.03
C ASP A 49 -32.64 29.89 -8.77
N PRO A 50 -33.69 29.98 -9.60
CA PRO A 50 -34.86 30.78 -9.27
C PRO A 50 -35.56 30.20 -8.05
N TYR A 51 -35.88 31.04 -7.07
CA TYR A 51 -36.44 30.59 -5.81
C TYR A 51 -37.51 31.54 -5.29
N VAL A 52 -38.56 30.96 -4.73
CA VAL A 52 -39.57 31.70 -3.97
C VAL A 52 -39.28 31.45 -2.50
N VAL A 53 -38.93 32.51 -1.77
CA VAL A 53 -38.57 32.47 -0.35
C VAL A 53 -39.73 31.88 0.44
N LYS A 54 -39.46 30.90 1.31
CA LYS A 54 -40.46 30.29 2.19
C LYS A 54 -40.42 30.93 3.57
N LYS A 55 -41.41 30.59 4.40
CA LYS A 55 -41.42 30.98 5.81
C LYS A 55 -40.16 30.44 6.50
N ASP A 56 -39.53 31.26 7.34
CA ASP A 56 -38.30 30.96 8.08
C ASP A 56 -37.03 30.73 7.22
N ASP A 57 -37.03 31.27 6.01
CA ASP A 57 -35.82 31.37 5.20
C ASP A 57 -35.05 32.66 5.50
N TRP A 58 -33.74 32.52 5.61
CA TRP A 58 -32.81 33.64 5.60
C TRP A 58 -31.70 33.36 4.60
N LEU A 59 -31.10 34.42 4.08
CA LEU A 59 -30.24 34.34 2.90
C LEU A 59 -29.05 33.37 3.09
N TYR A 60 -28.41 33.43 4.26
CA TYR A 60 -27.31 32.53 4.60
C TYR A 60 -27.70 31.04 4.55
N LYS A 61 -28.89 30.68 5.05
CA LYS A 61 -29.43 29.31 5.00
C LYS A 61 -29.67 28.88 3.56
N LEU A 62 -30.20 29.76 2.72
CA LEU A 62 -30.46 29.44 1.31
C LEU A 62 -29.18 29.24 0.50
N PHE A 63 -28.16 30.08 0.72
CA PHE A 63 -26.85 29.92 0.09
C PHE A 63 -26.18 28.62 0.53
N ARG A 64 -26.24 28.28 1.82
CA ARG A 64 -25.73 27.02 2.37
C ARG A 64 -26.45 25.80 1.81
N GLN A 65 -27.77 25.87 1.61
CA GLN A 65 -28.59 24.74 1.16
C GLN A 65 -28.54 24.51 -0.35
N LYS A 66 -28.22 25.54 -1.15
CA LYS A 66 -28.36 25.48 -2.61
C LYS A 66 -27.07 25.73 -3.38
N GLY A 67 -26.11 26.46 -2.83
CA GLY A 67 -24.89 26.86 -3.52
C GLY A 67 -23.62 26.35 -2.82
N GLU A 68 -23.17 25.13 -3.15
CA GLU A 68 -21.93 24.56 -2.59
C GLU A 68 -20.68 25.43 -2.88
N ILE A 69 -20.66 26.19 -3.98
CA ILE A 69 -19.53 27.06 -4.36
C ILE A 69 -19.75 28.51 -3.92
N ALA A 70 -21.00 28.94 -3.81
CA ALA A 70 -21.37 30.25 -3.29
C ALA A 70 -20.99 30.45 -1.82
N ASN A 71 -20.79 29.35 -1.08
CA ASN A 71 -20.36 29.39 0.32
C ASN A 71 -18.82 29.52 0.48
N LYS A 72 -18.02 29.08 -0.51
CA LYS A 72 -16.54 29.11 -0.44
C LYS A 72 -15.98 30.53 -0.57
N ASP A 73 -16.69 31.40 -1.29
CA ASP A 73 -16.47 32.84 -1.30
C ASP A 73 -17.81 33.54 -1.05
N PHE A 74 -18.36 33.29 0.15
CA PHE A 74 -19.62 33.88 0.58
C PHE A 74 -19.65 35.41 0.45
N PRO A 75 -18.58 36.17 0.79
CA PRO A 75 -18.53 37.60 0.55
C PRO A 75 -18.69 37.98 -0.93
N GLU A 76 -18.00 37.29 -1.85
CA GLU A 76 -18.16 37.55 -3.29
C GLU A 76 -19.55 37.21 -3.78
N PHE A 77 -20.08 36.04 -3.41
CA PHE A 77 -21.38 35.58 -3.86
C PHE A 77 -22.54 36.36 -3.24
N LEU A 78 -22.36 36.94 -2.06
CA LEU A 78 -23.28 37.93 -1.50
C LEU A 78 -23.28 39.23 -2.31
N ARG A 79 -22.10 39.67 -2.80
CA ARG A 79 -22.00 40.83 -3.70
C ARG A 79 -22.64 40.53 -5.07
N ILE A 80 -22.47 39.32 -5.60
CA ILE A 80 -23.14 38.86 -6.83
C ILE A 80 -24.67 38.81 -6.60
N PHE A 81 -25.12 38.27 -5.46
CA PHE A 81 -26.53 38.21 -5.09
C PHE A 81 -27.19 39.58 -5.09
N LYS A 82 -26.56 40.58 -4.45
CA LYS A 82 -27.06 41.97 -4.41
C LYS A 82 -27.18 42.60 -5.80
N ARG A 83 -26.27 42.27 -6.73
CA ARG A 83 -26.32 42.79 -8.10
C ARG A 83 -27.37 42.09 -8.96
N ILE A 84 -27.53 40.78 -8.81
CA ILE A 84 -28.52 39.99 -9.56
C ILE A 84 -29.94 40.20 -9.01
N ASN A 85 -30.08 40.59 -7.74
CA ASN A 85 -31.35 40.86 -7.08
C ASN A 85 -31.42 42.32 -6.56
N PRO A 86 -31.46 43.33 -7.46
CA PRO A 86 -31.41 44.74 -7.06
C PRO A 86 -32.64 45.18 -6.25
N HIS A 87 -33.74 44.43 -6.31
CA HIS A 87 -34.96 44.64 -5.51
C HIS A 87 -34.81 44.21 -4.04
N ILE A 88 -33.70 43.56 -3.67
CA ILE A 88 -33.38 43.20 -2.28
C ILE A 88 -32.48 44.27 -1.68
N HIS A 89 -33.09 45.30 -1.09
CA HIS A 89 -32.36 46.41 -0.46
C HIS A 89 -31.72 46.01 0.89
N ASP A 90 -32.35 45.09 1.61
CA ASP A 90 -31.86 44.53 2.87
C ASP A 90 -31.79 43.01 2.77
N ILE A 91 -30.56 42.48 2.78
CA ILE A 91 -30.27 41.05 2.63
C ILE A 91 -30.65 40.22 3.86
N ASP A 92 -30.77 40.86 5.02
CA ASP A 92 -31.14 40.20 6.27
C ASP A 92 -32.67 40.10 6.41
N LYS A 93 -33.43 40.72 5.49
CA LYS A 93 -34.89 40.78 5.52
C LYS A 93 -35.55 40.24 4.25
N ILE A 94 -35.16 39.04 3.81
CA ILE A 94 -35.91 38.32 2.78
C ILE A 94 -37.26 37.83 3.35
N ARG A 95 -38.36 38.00 2.60
CA ARG A 95 -39.72 37.69 3.09
C ARG A 95 -40.31 36.50 2.36
N ALA A 96 -41.11 35.69 3.06
CA ALA A 96 -41.85 34.59 2.44
C ALA A 96 -42.69 35.09 1.25
N GLY A 97 -42.70 34.33 0.15
CA GLY A 97 -43.33 34.69 -1.13
C GLY A 97 -42.46 35.54 -2.06
N GLN A 98 -41.30 36.05 -1.60
CA GLN A 98 -40.43 36.88 -2.43
C GLN A 98 -39.67 36.05 -3.45
N HIS A 99 -39.65 36.50 -4.71
CA HIS A 99 -38.85 35.87 -5.76
C HIS A 99 -37.40 36.36 -5.69
N ILE A 100 -36.46 35.43 -5.62
CA ILE A 100 -35.02 35.69 -5.64
C ILE A 100 -34.33 34.74 -6.61
N ILE A 101 -33.18 35.17 -7.10
CA ILE A 101 -32.30 34.40 -7.97
C ILE A 101 -31.05 34.09 -7.15
N ILE A 102 -30.84 32.81 -6.85
CA ILE A 102 -29.74 32.39 -5.98
C ILE A 102 -28.56 32.00 -6.87
N PRO A 103 -27.44 32.76 -6.88
CA PRO A 103 -26.24 32.41 -7.60
C PRO A 103 -25.58 31.19 -6.95
N LEU A 104 -25.30 30.17 -7.77
CA LEU A 104 -24.77 28.89 -7.32
C LEU A 104 -23.27 28.76 -7.64
N LYS A 105 -22.87 29.18 -8.85
CA LYS A 105 -21.52 28.93 -9.38
C LYS A 105 -21.18 29.87 -10.56
N LYS A 106 -19.92 30.31 -10.65
CA LYS A 106 -19.32 30.90 -11.86
C LYS A 106 -18.99 29.81 -12.89
N LEU A 107 -19.43 29.99 -14.12
CA LEU A 107 -19.22 29.06 -15.22
C LEU A 107 -18.09 29.55 -16.12
N PRO A 108 -17.11 28.69 -16.45
CA PRO A 108 -16.23 28.92 -17.57
C PRO A 108 -17.01 28.98 -18.90
N PRO A 109 -16.48 29.63 -19.95
CA PRO A 109 -17.11 29.64 -21.26
C PRO A 109 -17.35 28.21 -21.78
N ASN A 110 -18.53 27.96 -22.36
CA ASN A 110 -18.93 26.69 -22.98
C ASN A 110 -18.86 25.44 -22.08
N SER A 111 -19.01 25.62 -20.76
CA SER A 111 -18.93 24.53 -19.78
C SER A 111 -20.21 23.69 -19.67
N MET A 112 -21.37 24.20 -20.13
CA MET A 112 -22.66 23.47 -20.09
C MET A 112 -23.52 23.66 -21.34
N SER A 113 -24.26 22.62 -21.72
CA SER A 113 -25.26 22.68 -22.79
C SER A 113 -26.41 23.61 -22.39
N GLY A 114 -26.78 24.53 -23.27
CA GLY A 114 -27.75 25.60 -22.98
C GLY A 114 -27.16 26.82 -22.25
N GLN A 115 -25.84 26.87 -22.06
CA GLN A 115 -25.18 28.01 -21.40
C GLN A 115 -25.42 29.33 -22.16
N SER A 116 -25.22 29.31 -23.48
CA SER A 116 -25.44 30.45 -24.38
C SER A 116 -26.91 30.84 -24.52
N SER A 117 -27.85 29.93 -24.20
CA SER A 117 -29.29 30.20 -24.25
C SER A 117 -29.85 30.77 -22.95
N GLY A 118 -29.02 30.92 -21.90
CA GLY A 118 -29.45 31.52 -20.63
C GLY A 118 -30.25 30.60 -19.70
N VAL A 119 -30.51 29.35 -20.10
CA VAL A 119 -31.24 28.34 -19.32
C VAL A 119 -30.57 26.97 -19.48
N VAL A 120 -30.31 26.29 -18.36
CA VAL A 120 -29.68 24.95 -18.31
C VAL A 120 -30.61 23.99 -17.60
N THR A 121 -30.99 22.89 -18.26
CA THR A 121 -31.91 21.88 -17.72
C THR A 121 -31.15 20.62 -17.34
N ILE A 122 -31.26 20.20 -16.07
CA ILE A 122 -30.49 19.09 -15.50
C ILE A 122 -31.45 17.98 -15.03
N PRO A 123 -31.27 16.71 -15.45
CA PRO A 123 -32.10 15.58 -15.00
C PRO A 123 -31.70 15.06 -13.61
N PHE A 124 -32.67 14.59 -12.81
CA PHE A 124 -32.43 13.88 -11.54
C PHE A 124 -33.42 12.71 -11.32
N LEU A 125 -32.96 11.62 -10.69
CA LEU A 125 -33.65 10.32 -10.52
C LEU A 125 -34.02 10.01 -9.04
N ASN A 126 -35.14 9.29 -8.83
CA ASN A 126 -35.48 8.54 -7.59
C ASN A 126 -35.30 7.02 -7.86
N ILE A 127 -34.73 6.25 -6.92
CA ILE A 127 -34.38 4.81 -7.14
C ILE A 127 -35.31 3.87 -6.33
N PRO A 128 -36.00 2.88 -6.95
CA PRO A 128 -36.53 1.68 -6.29
C PRO A 128 -35.55 0.46 -6.36
N LYS A 129 -35.76 -0.54 -5.48
CA LYS A 129 -34.87 -1.70 -5.25
C LYS A 129 -34.77 -2.65 -6.48
N ILE A 130 -33.54 -2.89 -6.94
CA ILE A 130 -33.19 -3.66 -8.16
C ILE A 130 -33.67 -5.14 -8.14
N PRO A 131 -33.53 -5.92 -7.04
CA PRO A 131 -33.96 -7.32 -7.04
C PRO A 131 -35.47 -7.50 -7.18
N GLU A 132 -36.26 -6.57 -6.66
CA GLU A 132 -37.73 -6.58 -6.74
C GLU A 132 -38.19 -6.34 -8.19
N THR A 133 -37.49 -5.47 -8.90
CA THR A 133 -37.73 -5.17 -10.33
C THR A 133 -37.32 -6.32 -11.25
N LEU A 134 -36.34 -7.15 -10.88
CA LEU A 134 -35.95 -8.32 -11.69
C LEU A 134 -36.89 -9.52 -11.49
N LYS A 135 -37.46 -9.66 -10.29
CA LYS A 135 -38.42 -10.74 -9.97
C LYS A 135 -39.73 -10.63 -10.77
N THR A 136 -40.15 -9.43 -11.15
CA THR A 136 -41.34 -9.22 -12.00
C THR A 136 -41.16 -9.70 -13.44
N TYR A 137 -39.91 -9.87 -13.90
CA TYR A 137 -39.57 -10.43 -15.21
C TYR A 137 -39.00 -11.85 -15.11
N SER A 138 -39.54 -12.66 -14.20
CA SER A 138 -39.08 -14.03 -13.95
C SER A 138 -40.27 -15.00 -13.81
N THR A 139 -40.10 -16.24 -14.27
CA THR A 139 -41.10 -17.31 -14.12
C THR A 139 -40.66 -18.33 -13.07
N LYS A 140 -41.60 -18.78 -12.23
CA LYS A 140 -41.35 -19.91 -11.30
C LYS A 140 -41.19 -21.21 -12.09
N TYR A 141 -40.25 -22.03 -11.67
CA TYR A 141 -39.97 -23.33 -12.26
C TYR A 141 -39.63 -24.35 -11.17
N THR A 142 -40.17 -25.56 -11.30
CA THR A 142 -39.91 -26.67 -10.38
C THR A 142 -38.93 -27.62 -11.04
N VAL A 143 -37.77 -27.82 -10.39
CA VAL A 143 -36.66 -28.65 -10.90
C VAL A 143 -37.10 -30.10 -11.05
N GLN A 144 -36.86 -30.70 -12.21
CA GLN A 144 -37.15 -32.11 -12.50
C GLN A 144 -35.91 -32.98 -12.34
N LYS A 145 -36.10 -34.30 -12.20
CA LYS A 145 -35.00 -35.25 -12.08
C LYS A 145 -34.19 -35.25 -13.38
N GLY A 146 -32.89 -34.92 -13.28
CA GLY A 146 -31.98 -34.81 -14.41
C GLY A 146 -31.76 -33.39 -14.93
N ASP A 147 -32.41 -32.38 -14.34
CA ASP A 147 -32.17 -30.99 -14.70
C ASP A 147 -30.82 -30.48 -14.19
N CYS A 148 -30.18 -29.67 -15.03
CA CYS A 148 -29.05 -28.82 -14.66
C CYS A 148 -29.39 -27.37 -15.01
N ILE A 149 -28.92 -26.40 -14.21
CA ILE A 149 -29.18 -24.97 -14.45
C ILE A 149 -28.74 -24.53 -15.84
N SER A 150 -27.63 -25.09 -16.33
CA SER A 150 -27.15 -24.86 -17.68
C SER A 150 -28.19 -25.26 -18.74
N ILE A 151 -28.79 -26.44 -18.64
CA ILE A 151 -29.82 -26.93 -19.58
C ILE A 151 -31.08 -26.06 -19.49
N VAL A 152 -31.47 -25.67 -18.28
CA VAL A 152 -32.67 -24.87 -18.04
C VAL A 152 -32.53 -23.45 -18.61
N ILE A 153 -31.35 -22.83 -18.48
CA ILE A 153 -31.08 -21.50 -19.03
C ILE A 153 -30.84 -21.55 -20.55
N SER A 154 -30.17 -22.59 -21.07
CA SER A 154 -29.88 -22.68 -22.51
C SER A 154 -31.14 -22.83 -23.36
N LYS A 155 -32.16 -23.55 -22.87
CA LYS A 155 -33.48 -23.65 -23.51
C LYS A 155 -34.17 -22.30 -23.75
N ARG A 156 -33.88 -21.27 -22.93
CA ARG A 156 -34.53 -19.94 -23.02
C ARG A 156 -33.62 -18.84 -23.54
N TYR A 157 -32.33 -18.88 -23.19
CA TYR A 157 -31.38 -17.82 -23.52
C TYR A 157 -30.46 -18.15 -24.70
N GLY A 158 -30.52 -19.38 -25.24
CA GLY A 158 -29.74 -19.81 -26.41
C GLY A 158 -28.59 -20.76 -26.06
N PRO A 159 -27.76 -21.14 -27.05
CA PRO A 159 -26.74 -22.17 -26.89
C PRO A 159 -25.70 -21.83 -25.83
N TYR A 160 -25.10 -22.88 -25.24
CA TYR A 160 -24.06 -22.74 -24.22
C TYR A 160 -22.93 -21.83 -24.67
N GLY A 161 -22.46 -20.98 -23.76
CA GLY A 161 -21.32 -20.10 -24.00
C GLY A 161 -21.62 -18.84 -24.83
N GLY A 162 -22.79 -18.74 -25.46
CA GLY A 162 -23.26 -17.52 -26.13
C GLY A 162 -23.45 -16.35 -25.15
N GLU A 163 -23.36 -15.12 -25.65
CA GLU A 163 -23.46 -13.91 -24.80
C GLU A 163 -24.82 -13.81 -24.10
N THR A 164 -25.89 -14.15 -24.82
CA THR A 164 -27.23 -14.22 -24.26
C THR A 164 -27.36 -15.27 -23.17
N TYR A 165 -26.73 -16.44 -23.34
CA TYR A 165 -26.69 -17.49 -22.31
C TYR A 165 -25.95 -17.01 -21.05
N LYS A 166 -24.81 -16.33 -21.19
CA LYS A 166 -24.04 -15.77 -20.06
C LYS A 166 -24.84 -14.72 -19.30
N GLN A 167 -25.59 -13.88 -20.01
CA GLN A 167 -26.48 -12.89 -19.41
C GLN A 167 -27.63 -13.56 -18.62
N GLY A 168 -28.23 -14.61 -19.18
CA GLY A 168 -29.25 -15.42 -18.50
C GLY A 168 -28.76 -16.01 -17.18
N ILE A 169 -27.52 -16.53 -17.15
CA ILE A 169 -26.91 -17.07 -15.93
C ILE A 169 -26.69 -15.97 -14.87
N LYS A 170 -26.21 -14.78 -15.27
CA LYS A 170 -26.01 -13.66 -14.32
C LYS A 170 -27.32 -13.19 -13.69
N LEU A 171 -28.39 -13.06 -14.49
CA LEU A 171 -29.72 -12.69 -13.98
C LEU A 171 -30.28 -13.76 -13.05
N PHE A 172 -30.13 -15.03 -13.43
CA PHE A 172 -30.55 -16.16 -12.62
C PHE A 172 -29.92 -16.13 -11.21
N LYS A 173 -28.64 -15.76 -11.08
CA LYS A 173 -27.98 -15.60 -9.76
C LYS A 173 -28.58 -14.47 -8.92
N LEU A 174 -28.92 -13.34 -9.55
CA LEU A 174 -29.42 -12.16 -8.85
C LEU A 174 -30.84 -12.35 -8.30
N ILE A 175 -31.68 -13.12 -9.00
CA ILE A 175 -33.07 -13.37 -8.61
C ILE A 175 -33.25 -14.61 -7.72
N ASN A 176 -32.24 -15.48 -7.64
CA ASN A 176 -32.20 -16.64 -6.72
C ASN A 176 -31.01 -16.55 -5.75
N PRO A 177 -30.92 -15.51 -4.90
CA PRO A 177 -29.79 -15.34 -3.99
C PRO A 177 -29.65 -16.49 -2.97
N ASP A 178 -30.73 -17.23 -2.72
CA ASP A 178 -30.74 -18.37 -1.80
C ASP A 178 -30.06 -19.63 -2.38
N LEU A 179 -29.82 -19.67 -3.69
CA LEU A 179 -29.06 -20.73 -4.36
C LEU A 179 -27.56 -20.46 -4.26
N LYS A 180 -26.96 -20.90 -3.15
CA LYS A 180 -25.52 -20.74 -2.87
C LYS A 180 -24.59 -21.46 -3.85
N ASP A 181 -25.03 -22.60 -4.40
CA ASP A 181 -24.29 -23.38 -5.41
C ASP A 181 -25.17 -23.65 -6.64
N LEU A 182 -24.72 -23.16 -7.80
CA LEU A 182 -25.43 -23.30 -9.08
C LEU A 182 -25.27 -24.68 -9.71
N ASN A 183 -24.32 -25.48 -9.22
CA ASN A 183 -24.14 -26.85 -9.66
C ASN A 183 -24.95 -27.85 -8.82
N ARG A 184 -25.72 -27.37 -7.83
CA ARG A 184 -26.48 -28.21 -6.91
C ARG A 184 -27.93 -27.72 -6.76
N ILE A 185 -28.83 -28.40 -7.47
CA ILE A 185 -30.28 -28.21 -7.37
C ILE A 185 -30.95 -29.55 -7.08
N TYR A 186 -32.08 -29.53 -6.38
CA TYR A 186 -32.81 -30.74 -5.97
C TYR A 186 -34.09 -30.89 -6.76
N ALA A 187 -34.43 -32.11 -7.17
CA ALA A 187 -35.72 -32.38 -7.81
C ALA A 187 -36.87 -31.97 -6.87
N GLY A 188 -37.85 -31.23 -7.38
CA GLY A 188 -38.94 -30.62 -6.63
C GLY A 188 -38.66 -29.21 -6.09
N GLN A 189 -37.44 -28.70 -6.23
CA GLN A 189 -37.08 -27.35 -5.78
C GLN A 189 -37.67 -26.26 -6.69
N ASN A 190 -38.26 -25.23 -6.10
CA ASN A 190 -38.77 -24.07 -6.83
C ASN A 190 -37.69 -23.01 -7.01
N ILE A 191 -37.43 -22.62 -8.25
CA ILE A 191 -36.46 -21.59 -8.64
C ILE A 191 -37.12 -20.58 -9.58
N LEU A 192 -36.60 -19.35 -9.64
CA LEU A 192 -37.02 -18.33 -10.58
C LEU A 192 -36.11 -18.32 -11.81
N ILE A 193 -36.69 -18.46 -12.99
CA ILE A 193 -35.96 -18.38 -14.26
C ILE A 193 -36.26 -17.02 -14.87
N PRO A 194 -35.24 -16.22 -15.24
CA PRO A 194 -35.48 -14.93 -15.85
C PRO A 194 -36.14 -15.11 -17.22
N ASP A 195 -37.02 -14.18 -17.60
CA ASP A 195 -37.68 -14.19 -18.90
C ASP A 195 -36.84 -13.43 -19.94
N PRO A 196 -36.53 -14.00 -21.12
CA PRO A 196 -35.82 -13.31 -22.19
C PRO A 196 -36.45 -11.97 -22.63
N ALA A 197 -37.75 -11.76 -22.40
CA ALA A 197 -38.46 -10.51 -22.70
C ALA A 197 -37.89 -9.28 -21.97
N ILE A 198 -37.22 -9.48 -20.83
CA ILE A 198 -36.54 -8.41 -20.08
C ILE A 198 -35.47 -7.68 -20.92
N ARG A 199 -34.95 -8.32 -21.98
CA ARG A 199 -33.98 -7.71 -22.91
C ARG A 199 -34.53 -6.52 -23.68
N LYS A 200 -35.87 -6.43 -23.81
CA LYS A 200 -36.55 -5.32 -24.49
C LYS A 200 -36.65 -4.08 -23.62
N GLN A 201 -36.25 -4.16 -22.34
CA GLN A 201 -36.30 -3.03 -21.43
C GLN A 201 -35.16 -2.03 -21.72
N PRO A 202 -35.44 -0.72 -21.80
CA PRO A 202 -34.43 0.29 -22.14
C PRO A 202 -33.21 0.31 -21.21
N TRP A 203 -33.37 -0.14 -19.97
CA TRP A 203 -32.35 -0.19 -18.93
C TRP A 203 -31.56 -1.51 -18.87
N TYR A 204 -31.96 -2.53 -19.66
CA TYR A 204 -31.36 -3.87 -19.61
C TYR A 204 -29.85 -3.82 -19.89
N GLN A 205 -29.43 -3.04 -20.88
CA GLN A 205 -28.02 -2.94 -21.26
C GLN A 205 -27.17 -2.32 -20.15
N SER A 206 -27.65 -1.24 -19.51
CA SER A 206 -26.95 -0.54 -18.43
C SER A 206 -26.77 -1.40 -17.17
N LEU A 207 -27.69 -2.34 -16.90
CA LEU A 207 -27.54 -3.32 -15.83
C LEU A 207 -26.32 -4.23 -16.07
N PHE A 208 -26.12 -4.68 -17.31
CA PHE A 208 -24.96 -5.52 -17.63
C PHE A 208 -23.66 -4.74 -17.70
N ASP A 209 -23.67 -3.50 -18.17
CA ASP A 209 -22.50 -2.63 -18.13
C ASP A 209 -22.02 -2.40 -16.68
N GLN A 210 -22.95 -2.32 -15.72
CA GLN A 210 -22.63 -2.30 -14.28
C GLN A 210 -22.17 -3.67 -13.72
N LEU A 211 -22.64 -4.81 -14.26
CA LEU A 211 -22.25 -6.16 -13.82
C LEU A 211 -20.94 -6.65 -14.46
N GLU A 212 -20.59 -6.18 -15.65
CA GLU A 212 -19.36 -6.50 -16.38
C GLU A 212 -18.16 -5.78 -15.76
N ASN A 213 -18.36 -4.54 -15.31
CA ASN A 213 -17.38 -3.77 -14.55
C ASN A 213 -17.11 -4.30 -13.13
N ASN A 214 -17.89 -5.29 -12.66
CA ASN A 214 -17.78 -5.96 -11.35
C ASN A 214 -17.28 -7.41 -11.43
N LYS A 215 -16.69 -7.84 -12.55
CA LYS A 215 -16.02 -9.15 -12.67
C LYS A 215 -14.55 -9.03 -12.26
N ASN A 216 -14.22 -9.24 -10.99
CA ASN A 216 -12.93 -9.84 -10.59
C ASN A 216 -12.98 -10.31 -9.12
N LEU A 217 -12.87 -11.64 -8.96
CA LEU A 217 -12.87 -12.56 -7.80
C LEU A 217 -14.17 -13.39 -7.73
N THR A 218 -14.19 -14.72 -7.86
CA THR A 218 -13.33 -15.84 -7.37
C THR A 218 -13.75 -17.14 -8.11
N ASP A 219 -13.10 -18.31 -8.16
CA ASP A 219 -11.74 -18.85 -7.96
C ASP A 219 -11.78 -20.34 -8.42
N PHE A 220 -10.60 -20.95 -8.68
CA PHE A 220 -10.22 -22.38 -8.56
C PHE A 220 -11.12 -23.55 -9.01
N ASN A 221 -10.56 -24.46 -9.82
CA ASN A 221 -10.18 -25.81 -9.35
C ASN A 221 -9.40 -26.70 -10.38
N ARG A 222 -8.22 -27.19 -9.92
CA ARG A 222 -7.71 -28.60 -9.90
C ARG A 222 -7.67 -29.43 -11.22
N THR A 223 -6.69 -30.27 -11.59
CA THR A 223 -5.54 -30.96 -10.93
C THR A 223 -4.76 -31.83 -11.95
N ILE A 224 -3.44 -32.09 -11.72
CA ILE A 224 -2.68 -33.39 -11.87
C ILE A 224 -2.47 -33.94 -13.31
N LYS A 225 -1.36 -34.50 -13.82
CA LYS A 225 -0.01 -35.04 -13.44
C LYS A 225 0.82 -35.03 -14.77
N THR A 226 2.15 -35.07 -14.84
CA THR A 226 2.99 -36.30 -14.80
C THR A 226 4.46 -35.94 -15.14
N TYR A 227 5.37 -36.56 -14.38
CA TYR A 227 6.82 -36.77 -14.47
C TYR A 227 7.57 -36.61 -15.81
N LYS A 228 8.81 -36.06 -15.76
CA LYS A 228 10.04 -36.82 -16.08
C LYS A 228 11.34 -36.19 -15.55
N LYS A 229 12.25 -37.13 -15.25
CA LYS A 229 13.56 -37.16 -14.61
C LYS A 229 14.68 -36.60 -15.51
N THR A 230 15.69 -35.92 -14.95
CA THR A 230 17.09 -35.96 -15.43
C THR A 230 18.06 -35.61 -14.29
N GLN A 231 19.15 -36.36 -14.25
CA GLN A 231 20.10 -36.56 -13.17
C GLN A 231 21.14 -35.42 -13.03
N MET A 232 21.56 -35.14 -11.79
CA MET A 232 22.85 -34.50 -11.50
C MET A 232 23.93 -35.58 -11.39
N LEU A 233 25.08 -35.33 -12.04
CA LEU A 233 26.35 -36.01 -11.78
C LEU A 233 27.02 -35.39 -10.53
N PRO A 234 27.69 -36.19 -9.69
CA PRO A 234 28.35 -35.72 -8.48
C PRO A 234 29.70 -35.06 -8.82
N VAL A 235 29.93 -33.85 -8.33
CA VAL A 235 31.27 -33.27 -8.25
C VAL A 235 31.83 -33.63 -6.88
N SER A 236 32.95 -34.34 -6.90
CA SER A 236 33.69 -34.90 -5.78
C SER A 236 34.01 -33.87 -4.68
N GLU A 237 33.48 -34.12 -3.49
CA GLU A 237 33.95 -33.54 -2.22
C GLU A 237 35.19 -34.30 -1.74
N ASP A 238 36.33 -34.07 -2.38
CA ASP A 238 37.62 -34.49 -1.84
C ASP A 238 38.63 -33.39 -2.08
N ARG A 239 38.63 -32.39 -1.19
CA ARG A 239 39.83 -31.65 -0.77
C ARG A 239 39.51 -30.75 0.43
N GLU A 240 40.34 -30.94 1.45
CA GLU A 240 40.58 -30.07 2.62
C GLU A 240 39.72 -30.26 3.88
N LYS A 241 39.81 -31.47 4.47
CA LYS A 241 39.84 -31.62 5.93
C LYS A 241 41.24 -31.25 6.45
N LYS A 242 41.49 -29.95 6.69
CA LYS A 242 42.52 -29.50 7.65
C LYS A 242 41.81 -28.70 8.73
N GLN A 243 42.01 -29.09 9.99
CA GLN A 243 41.50 -28.36 11.15
C GLN A 243 41.88 -26.88 11.03
N SER A 244 40.89 -26.00 10.85
CA SER A 244 41.12 -24.56 10.76
C SER A 244 41.47 -24.05 12.15
N PHE A 245 42.75 -23.80 12.39
CA PHE A 245 43.17 -23.03 13.55
C PHE A 245 42.51 -21.63 13.52
N PRO A 246 42.07 -21.04 14.65
CA PRO A 246 41.36 -19.74 14.67
C PRO A 246 42.08 -18.62 13.90
N LEU A 247 43.41 -18.67 13.81
CA LEU A 247 44.22 -17.67 13.11
C LEU A 247 43.92 -17.53 11.62
N SER A 248 43.48 -18.58 10.92
CA SER A 248 43.11 -18.43 9.50
C SER A 248 41.85 -17.57 9.35
N LYS A 249 40.88 -17.72 10.27
CA LYS A 249 39.69 -16.86 10.33
C LYS A 249 40.08 -15.43 10.69
N VAL A 250 41.02 -15.24 11.62
CA VAL A 250 41.54 -13.91 11.98
C VAL A 250 42.21 -13.23 10.78
N ALA A 251 43.15 -13.91 10.13
CA ALA A 251 43.86 -13.38 8.98
C ALA A 251 42.91 -13.01 7.84
N TRP A 252 41.92 -13.84 7.56
CA TRP A 252 40.85 -13.52 6.61
C TRP A 252 40.05 -12.27 7.02
N ALA A 253 39.72 -12.14 8.32
CA ALA A 253 38.93 -11.02 8.82
C ALA A 253 39.66 -9.68 8.66
N VAL A 254 40.99 -9.65 8.83
CA VAL A 254 41.80 -8.43 8.73
C VAL A 254 42.49 -8.23 7.37
N ASP A 255 42.18 -9.06 6.36
CA ASP A 255 42.86 -9.08 5.05
C ASP A 255 44.38 -9.17 5.18
N ALA A 256 44.84 -10.07 6.05
CA ALA A 256 46.24 -10.25 6.37
C ALA A 256 46.76 -11.60 5.87
N LYS A 257 48.07 -11.67 5.67
CA LYS A 257 48.75 -12.90 5.27
C LYS A 257 49.11 -13.71 6.52
N LEU A 258 48.59 -14.93 6.61
CA LEU A 258 48.96 -15.89 7.64
C LEU A 258 50.13 -16.77 7.16
N SER A 259 51.19 -16.84 7.97
CA SER A 259 52.32 -17.75 7.78
C SER A 259 52.45 -18.67 9.00
N THR A 260 52.19 -19.96 8.80
CA THR A 260 52.25 -20.99 9.87
C THR A 260 53.33 -22.05 9.62
N LYS A 261 54.24 -21.82 8.67
CA LYS A 261 55.30 -22.76 8.30
C LYS A 261 56.50 -22.00 7.76
N GLY A 262 57.69 -22.59 7.91
CA GLY A 262 58.95 -21.97 7.51
C GLY A 262 59.67 -21.32 8.69
N VAL A 263 60.85 -20.77 8.42
CA VAL A 263 61.71 -20.15 9.43
C VAL A 263 62.00 -18.71 9.02
N TYR A 264 61.77 -17.77 9.93
CA TYR A 264 62.14 -16.36 9.77
C TYR A 264 63.52 -16.12 10.40
N TYR A 265 64.42 -15.48 9.66
CA TYR A 265 65.80 -15.24 10.09
C TYR A 265 66.00 -13.75 10.40
N PHE A 266 66.55 -13.44 11.57
CA PHE A 266 66.90 -12.09 12.01
C PHE A 266 68.43 -11.97 12.15
N PRO A 267 69.11 -11.21 11.28
CA PRO A 267 70.56 -11.13 11.26
C PRO A 267 71.11 -10.37 12.47
N ARG A 268 72.17 -10.90 13.09
CA ARG A 268 72.82 -10.28 14.26
C ARG A 268 74.29 -10.00 13.99
N GLN A 269 74.73 -8.78 14.21
CA GLN A 269 76.14 -8.43 14.03
C GLN A 269 77.02 -9.25 14.99
N GLY A 270 77.95 -10.03 14.45
CA GLY A 270 78.91 -10.84 15.21
C GLY A 270 78.32 -12.06 15.93
N GLN A 271 77.04 -12.39 15.73
CA GLN A 271 76.37 -13.54 16.35
C GLN A 271 75.60 -14.35 15.30
N LYS A 272 75.29 -15.63 15.60
CA LYS A 272 74.42 -16.42 14.73
C LYS A 272 73.04 -15.77 14.62
N ASP A 273 72.43 -15.79 13.44
CA ASP A 273 71.07 -15.27 13.22
C ASP A 273 70.07 -15.87 14.22
N LEU A 274 69.15 -15.03 14.71
CA LEU A 274 68.00 -15.49 15.48
C LEU A 274 67.01 -16.13 14.49
N LYS A 275 66.57 -17.35 14.78
CA LYS A 275 65.67 -18.12 13.94
C LYS A 275 64.32 -18.28 14.64
N ILE A 276 63.24 -17.84 13.98
CA ILE A 276 61.87 -18.02 14.47
C ILE A 276 61.18 -19.08 13.60
N ASP A 277 60.81 -20.21 14.21
CA ASP A 277 60.02 -21.25 13.55
C ASP A 277 58.53 -20.87 13.53
N LEU A 278 58.00 -20.57 12.35
CA LEU A 278 56.61 -20.14 12.15
C LEU A 278 55.59 -21.25 12.41
N SER A 279 56.03 -22.50 12.55
CA SER A 279 55.19 -23.61 12.98
C SER A 279 54.89 -23.54 14.49
N LYS A 280 55.78 -22.89 15.26
CA LYS A 280 55.66 -22.69 16.72
C LYS A 280 55.20 -21.28 17.09
N ILE A 281 55.60 -20.29 16.29
CA ILE A 281 55.22 -18.88 16.46
C ILE A 281 54.64 -18.37 15.12
N PRO A 282 53.38 -18.71 14.80
CA PRO A 282 52.73 -18.20 13.61
C PRO A 282 52.76 -16.66 13.51
N LEU A 283 52.80 -16.18 12.27
CA LEU A 283 52.88 -14.76 11.93
C LEU A 283 51.67 -14.34 11.08
N ILE A 284 50.99 -13.28 11.49
CA ILE A 284 50.05 -12.53 10.66
C ILE A 284 50.71 -11.21 10.25
N GLU A 285 50.75 -10.93 8.95
CA GLU A 285 51.27 -9.67 8.39
C GLU A 285 50.14 -8.92 7.67
N LEU A 286 49.83 -7.72 8.15
CA LEU A 286 48.83 -6.82 7.57
C LEU A 286 49.46 -6.03 6.40
N GLU A 287 48.64 -5.57 5.46
CA GLU A 287 49.08 -4.79 4.30
C GLU A 287 49.82 -3.49 4.65
N ASN A 288 49.54 -2.90 5.81
CA ASN A 288 50.22 -1.70 6.30
C ASN A 288 51.61 -2.00 6.90
N GLY A 289 52.06 -3.25 6.88
CA GLY A 289 53.33 -3.70 7.44
C GLY A 289 53.29 -4.05 8.93
N THR A 290 52.14 -3.89 9.62
CA THR A 290 51.96 -4.32 11.00
C THR A 290 52.05 -5.85 11.07
N ARG A 291 52.83 -6.36 12.03
CA ARG A 291 53.05 -7.80 12.23
C ARG A 291 52.50 -8.25 13.57
N ILE A 292 51.87 -9.42 13.61
CA ILE A 292 51.34 -10.03 14.83
C ILE A 292 51.91 -11.43 14.96
N LEU A 293 52.66 -11.67 16.03
CA LEU A 293 53.23 -12.98 16.37
C LEU A 293 52.37 -13.66 17.42
N PHE A 294 52.19 -14.97 17.26
CA PHE A 294 51.39 -15.81 18.13
C PHE A 294 52.25 -16.91 18.74
N PRO A 295 52.91 -16.67 19.87
CA PRO A 295 53.66 -17.73 20.55
C PRO A 295 52.66 -18.76 21.08
N MET A 296 52.84 -20.03 20.74
CA MET A 296 51.93 -21.12 21.14
C MET A 296 52.37 -21.81 22.43
N ASP A 297 53.49 -21.39 23.02
CA ASP A 297 54.17 -22.06 24.12
C ASP A 297 54.73 -21.01 25.11
N ASP A 298 54.51 -21.20 26.41
CA ASP A 298 54.80 -20.20 27.46
C ASP A 298 56.25 -20.28 28.00
N ASN A 299 57.16 -20.83 27.21
CA ASN A 299 58.50 -21.14 27.66
C ASN A 299 59.35 -19.85 27.86
N LYS A 300 60.03 -19.72 29.01
CA LYS A 300 60.80 -18.50 29.38
C LYS A 300 61.83 -18.07 28.33
N ASN A 301 62.38 -19.01 27.56
CA ASN A 301 63.32 -18.73 26.47
C ASN A 301 62.69 -17.94 25.30
N ILE A 302 61.40 -18.15 25.01
CA ILE A 302 60.69 -17.47 23.90
C ILE A 302 60.57 -15.96 24.18
N LYS A 303 60.46 -15.55 25.44
CA LYS A 303 60.34 -14.13 25.81
C LYS A 303 61.57 -13.30 25.40
N SER A 304 62.77 -13.84 25.62
CA SER A 304 64.01 -13.15 25.22
C SER A 304 64.17 -13.04 23.69
N GLU A 305 63.70 -14.04 22.95
CA GLU A 305 63.71 -14.01 21.47
C GLU A 305 62.73 -12.97 20.94
N LEU A 306 61.53 -12.89 21.55
CA LEU A 306 60.48 -11.96 21.18
C LEU A 306 60.81 -10.49 21.46
N ASP A 307 61.50 -10.20 22.56
CA ASP A 307 61.99 -8.84 22.86
C ASP A 307 63.05 -8.40 21.84
N MET A 308 63.85 -9.34 21.32
CA MET A 308 64.77 -9.08 20.23
C MET A 308 64.04 -8.81 18.91
N VAL A 309 62.98 -9.54 18.59
CA VAL A 309 62.14 -9.26 17.39
C VAL A 309 61.56 -7.84 17.42
N LYS A 310 61.12 -7.34 18.59
CA LYS A 310 60.67 -5.95 18.75
C LYS A 310 61.75 -4.91 18.45
N SER A 311 63.03 -5.26 18.62
CA SER A 311 64.13 -4.36 18.26
C SER A 311 64.33 -4.24 16.74
N PHE A 312 63.98 -5.29 15.97
CA PHE A 312 64.06 -5.29 14.51
C PHE A 312 62.81 -4.69 13.83
N TRP A 313 61.63 -4.96 14.37
CA TRP A 313 60.35 -4.49 13.82
C TRP A 313 59.73 -3.42 14.71
N LYS A 314 59.57 -2.22 14.15
CA LYS A 314 58.96 -1.08 14.85
C LYS A 314 57.48 -1.30 15.18
N ASP A 315 56.72 -1.97 14.30
CA ASP A 315 55.29 -2.28 14.48
C ASP A 315 55.06 -3.80 14.54
N VAL A 316 55.39 -4.39 15.70
CA VAL A 316 55.11 -5.80 16.00
C VAL A 316 54.30 -5.95 17.29
N HIS A 317 53.20 -6.69 17.19
CA HIS A 317 52.37 -7.10 18.32
C HIS A 317 52.62 -8.56 18.64
N ILE A 318 52.60 -8.88 19.93
CA ILE A 318 52.75 -10.25 20.41
C ILE A 318 51.49 -10.60 21.16
N VAL A 319 50.78 -11.62 20.68
CA VAL A 319 49.51 -12.06 21.23
C VAL A 319 49.65 -13.50 21.64
N GLN A 320 49.70 -13.74 22.95
CA GLN A 320 49.72 -15.10 23.48
C GLN A 320 48.35 -15.73 23.30
N ILE A 321 48.32 -16.90 22.66
CA ILE A 321 47.11 -17.71 22.51
C ILE A 321 47.44 -19.18 22.68
N THR A 322 46.51 -19.92 23.25
CA THR A 322 46.60 -21.37 23.40
C THR A 322 45.78 -22.09 22.32
N PRO A 323 46.14 -23.33 21.93
CA PRO A 323 45.36 -24.10 20.96
C PRO A 323 43.90 -24.36 21.35
N ASN A 324 43.58 -24.25 22.65
CA ASN A 324 42.22 -24.43 23.19
C ASN A 324 41.46 -23.11 23.34
N ASP A 325 42.07 -21.97 23.04
CA ASP A 325 41.39 -20.69 23.15
C ASP A 325 40.19 -20.62 22.21
N SER A 326 39.07 -20.11 22.74
CA SER A 326 37.89 -19.86 21.92
C SER A 326 38.22 -18.87 20.82
N GLU A 327 37.58 -19.01 19.65
CA GLU A 327 37.74 -18.07 18.53
C GLU A 327 37.55 -16.61 18.99
N LYS A 328 36.54 -16.38 19.85
CA LYS A 328 36.26 -15.06 20.43
C LYS A 328 37.47 -14.52 21.21
N HIS A 329 38.11 -15.33 22.04
CA HIS A 329 39.27 -14.91 22.83
C HIS A 329 40.44 -14.53 21.92
N VAL A 330 40.72 -15.34 20.90
CA VAL A 330 41.77 -15.05 19.91
C VAL A 330 41.49 -13.73 19.19
N PHE A 331 40.26 -13.50 18.74
CA PHE A 331 39.87 -12.23 18.12
C PHE A 331 39.97 -11.04 19.07
N ASP A 332 39.46 -11.15 20.29
CA ASP A 332 39.52 -10.09 21.30
C ASP A 332 40.99 -9.73 21.63
N ALA A 333 41.88 -10.72 21.71
CA ALA A 333 43.31 -10.52 21.98
C ALA A 333 44.03 -9.84 20.79
N VAL A 334 43.74 -10.28 19.56
CA VAL A 334 44.31 -9.66 18.35
C VAL A 334 43.85 -8.22 18.20
N PHE A 335 42.55 -7.96 18.26
CA PHE A 335 42.04 -6.59 18.12
C PHE A 335 42.42 -5.71 19.30
N GLY A 336 42.50 -6.26 20.52
CA GLY A 336 43.03 -5.56 21.68
C GLY A 336 44.47 -5.11 21.49
N SER A 337 45.30 -5.95 20.84
CA SER A 337 46.70 -5.63 20.56
C SER A 337 46.86 -4.49 19.55
N LEU A 338 45.93 -4.35 18.60
CA LEU A 338 45.96 -3.33 17.54
C LEU A 338 45.55 -1.91 18.01
N GLY A 339 45.14 -1.72 19.28
CA GLY A 339 45.05 -0.40 19.92
C GLY A 339 43.65 0.26 20.01
N LYS A 340 43.46 1.02 21.11
CA LYS A 340 42.20 1.50 21.72
C LYS A 340 41.35 2.53 20.94
N GLY A 341 41.71 2.94 19.73
CA GLY A 341 40.90 3.88 18.93
C GLY A 341 39.88 3.21 17.99
N VAL A 342 39.96 1.88 17.86
CA VAL A 342 39.64 1.19 16.61
C VAL A 342 38.62 0.06 16.81
N LEU A 343 37.91 0.03 17.94
CA LEU A 343 36.83 -0.93 18.20
C LEU A 343 35.54 -0.21 18.55
N LYS A 344 34.89 0.34 17.52
CA LYS A 344 33.46 0.62 17.61
C LYS A 344 32.74 -0.73 17.54
N ASN A 345 31.59 -0.85 18.17
CA ASN A 345 30.67 -1.97 17.94
C ASN A 345 29.39 -1.53 17.21
N ARG A 346 29.34 -0.24 16.87
CA ARG A 346 28.18 0.45 16.31
C ARG A 346 28.65 1.56 15.37
N LEU A 347 28.07 1.60 14.18
CA LEU A 347 28.13 2.71 13.25
C LEU A 347 26.70 3.14 12.92
N VAL A 348 26.43 4.44 12.93
CA VAL A 348 25.11 4.99 12.57
C VAL A 348 25.31 6.07 11.51
N PHE A 349 24.54 6.02 10.44
CA PHE A 349 24.52 7.05 9.41
C PHE A 349 23.12 7.16 8.79
N PHE A 350 22.88 8.26 8.08
CA PHE A 350 21.64 8.48 7.34
C PHE A 350 21.89 8.37 5.84
N ASP A 351 21.00 7.68 5.13
CA ASP A 351 21.02 7.57 3.68
C ASP A 351 19.64 7.88 3.11
N GLN A 352 19.52 9.02 2.45
CA GLN A 352 18.26 9.50 1.85
C GLN A 352 17.07 9.54 2.84
N GLY A 353 17.37 9.78 4.12
CA GLY A 353 16.39 9.82 5.21
C GLY A 353 16.24 8.51 5.98
N VAL A 354 16.76 7.39 5.48
CA VAL A 354 16.80 6.12 6.22
C VAL A 354 17.94 6.15 7.22
N GLU A 355 17.65 5.87 8.49
CA GLU A 355 18.71 5.63 9.48
C GLU A 355 19.22 4.20 9.34
N VAL A 356 20.52 4.06 9.18
CA VAL A 356 21.19 2.77 9.09
C VAL A 356 22.15 2.63 10.25
N GLU A 357 21.91 1.60 11.05
CA GLU A 357 22.74 1.23 12.16
C GLU A 357 23.41 -0.11 11.89
N VAL A 358 24.73 -0.11 11.76
CA VAL A 358 25.53 -1.33 11.57
C VAL A 358 26.16 -1.71 12.90
N ARG A 359 25.80 -2.88 13.44
CA ARG A 359 26.44 -3.44 14.62
C ARG A 359 27.25 -4.67 14.29
N GLY A 360 28.51 -4.62 14.69
CA GLY A 360 29.47 -5.71 14.63
C GLY A 360 29.98 -6.04 16.01
N LYS A 361 30.54 -7.24 16.16
CA LYS A 361 31.30 -7.58 17.36
C LYS A 361 32.56 -6.72 17.44
N TRP A 362 33.19 -6.46 16.29
CA TRP A 362 34.32 -5.55 16.14
C TRP A 362 34.11 -4.67 14.91
N ILE A 363 34.36 -3.37 15.02
CA ILE A 363 34.37 -2.43 13.89
C ILE A 363 35.63 -1.58 13.97
N PHE A 364 36.43 -1.64 12.92
CA PHE A 364 37.68 -0.88 12.78
C PHE A 364 37.77 -0.11 11.47
N ASP A 365 38.58 0.94 11.47
CA ASP A 365 38.76 1.84 10.34
C ASP A 365 40.09 1.53 9.65
N LYS A 366 40.08 1.39 8.33
CA LYS A 366 41.28 1.26 7.49
C LYS A 366 41.31 2.41 6.50
N ILE A 367 42.39 3.18 6.53
CA ILE A 367 42.62 4.25 5.56
C ILE A 367 43.07 3.60 4.25
N ALA A 368 42.35 3.85 3.15
CA ALA A 368 42.77 3.37 1.85
C ALA A 368 44.10 4.01 1.43
N GLY A 369 44.89 3.35 0.60
CA GLY A 369 46.24 3.80 0.19
C GLY A 369 46.30 5.20 -0.46
N ASN A 370 45.16 5.78 -0.84
CA ASN A 370 45.04 7.16 -1.32
C ASN A 370 44.98 8.22 -0.20
N GLY A 371 44.99 7.82 1.08
CA GLY A 371 45.00 8.68 2.27
C GLY A 371 43.70 9.46 2.53
N LYS A 372 42.70 9.41 1.64
CA LYS A 372 41.48 10.25 1.71
C LYS A 372 40.22 9.51 2.10
N THR A 373 40.14 8.20 1.82
CA THR A 373 38.92 7.41 2.08
C THR A 373 39.15 6.43 3.24
N VAL A 374 38.34 6.57 4.28
CA VAL A 374 38.28 5.61 5.40
C VAL A 374 37.29 4.51 5.03
N ARG A 375 37.71 3.26 5.18
CA ARG A 375 36.89 2.07 4.99
C ARG A 375 36.66 1.39 6.33
N HIS A 376 35.40 1.15 6.67
CA HIS A 376 35.01 0.53 7.93
C HIS A 376 34.90 -0.99 7.74
N PHE A 377 35.63 -1.76 8.53
CA PHE A 377 35.53 -3.21 8.56
C PHE A 377 34.71 -3.63 9.76
N CYS A 378 33.57 -4.25 9.51
CA CYS A 378 32.65 -4.74 10.53
C CYS A 378 32.71 -6.27 10.55
N ILE A 379 33.04 -6.84 11.71
CA ILE A 379 33.13 -8.30 11.88
C ILE A 379 32.03 -8.76 12.82
N SER A 380 31.27 -9.76 12.36
CA SER A 380 30.23 -10.42 13.14
C SER A 380 30.49 -11.92 13.21
N LEU A 381 30.30 -12.50 14.39
CA LEU A 381 30.28 -13.94 14.57
C LEU A 381 28.84 -14.43 14.37
N ILE A 382 28.64 -15.46 13.56
CA ILE A 382 27.35 -16.09 13.32
C ILE A 382 27.39 -17.55 13.75
N ASP A 383 26.27 -18.07 14.24
CA ASP A 383 26.15 -19.45 14.70
C ASP A 383 25.63 -20.38 13.59
N ASN A 384 24.91 -19.84 12.60
CA ASN A 384 24.33 -20.61 11.49
C ASN A 384 24.48 -19.87 10.15
N PRO A 385 24.74 -20.56 9.01
CA PRO A 385 24.76 -19.92 7.69
C PRO A 385 23.49 -19.14 7.32
N ARG A 386 22.32 -19.50 7.88
CA ARG A 386 21.04 -18.80 7.70
C ARG A 386 20.98 -17.42 8.39
N GLU A 387 21.95 -17.12 9.25
CA GLU A 387 22.13 -15.82 9.89
C GLU A 387 22.98 -14.86 9.05
N ARG A 388 23.41 -15.27 7.86
CA ARG A 388 24.16 -14.40 6.95
C ARG A 388 23.32 -13.22 6.48
N THR A 389 23.98 -12.09 6.34
CA THR A 389 23.39 -10.89 5.75
C THR A 389 23.15 -11.12 4.25
N PRO A 390 21.96 -10.77 3.71
CA PRO A 390 21.68 -10.91 2.29
C PRO A 390 22.66 -10.12 1.41
N GLU A 391 22.98 -10.68 0.25
CA GLU A 391 23.96 -10.09 -0.69
C GLU A 391 23.64 -8.65 -1.08
N SER A 392 22.35 -8.31 -1.24
CA SER A 392 21.95 -6.94 -1.55
C SER A 392 22.40 -5.96 -0.47
N ILE A 393 22.27 -6.34 0.81
CA ILE A 393 22.74 -5.50 1.93
C ILE A 393 24.26 -5.48 2.02
N LEU A 394 24.97 -6.57 1.69
CA LEU A 394 26.44 -6.55 1.62
C LEU A 394 26.94 -5.57 0.55
N ARG A 395 26.33 -5.58 -0.65
CA ARG A 395 26.63 -4.61 -1.73
C ARG A 395 26.33 -3.18 -1.30
N TYR A 396 25.18 -2.97 -0.66
CA TYR A 396 24.78 -1.68 -0.12
C TYR A 396 25.83 -1.12 0.86
N LEU A 397 26.24 -1.91 1.85
CA LEU A 397 27.23 -1.49 2.84
C LEU A 397 28.58 -1.20 2.18
N ASN A 398 29.01 -2.03 1.22
CA ASN A 398 30.28 -1.81 0.53
C ASN A 398 30.29 -0.50 -0.28
N GLN A 399 29.15 -0.09 -0.87
CA GLN A 399 29.00 1.22 -1.52
C GLN A 399 29.13 2.39 -0.53
N LYS A 400 28.85 2.15 0.75
CA LYS A 400 29.03 3.12 1.84
C LYS A 400 30.39 2.97 2.55
N ASN A 401 31.37 2.32 1.90
CA ASN A 401 32.70 2.03 2.45
C ASN A 401 32.67 1.17 3.73
N ILE A 402 31.63 0.37 3.94
CA ILE A 402 31.50 -0.56 5.07
C ILE A 402 31.60 -2.00 4.56
N VAL A 403 32.64 -2.72 4.97
CA VAL A 403 32.87 -4.12 4.63
C VAL A 403 32.42 -4.99 5.79
N LEU A 404 31.31 -5.71 5.63
CA LEU A 404 30.82 -6.65 6.63
C LEU A 404 31.40 -8.04 6.37
N LYS A 405 32.10 -8.60 7.36
CA LYS A 405 32.69 -9.94 7.35
C LYS A 405 32.04 -10.81 8.41
N GLU A 406 31.44 -11.91 7.97
CA GLU A 406 30.66 -12.80 8.83
C GLU A 406 31.39 -14.14 9.00
N ILE A 407 31.73 -14.45 10.25
CA ILE A 407 32.52 -15.62 10.60
C ILE A 407 31.62 -16.64 11.26
N LEU A 408 31.46 -17.81 10.64
CA LEU A 408 30.70 -18.92 11.19
C LEU A 408 31.48 -19.58 12.33
N LYS A 409 30.84 -19.70 13.50
CA LYS A 409 31.37 -20.44 14.65
C LYS A 409 31.25 -21.95 14.40
N GLY A 410 32.27 -22.72 14.74
CA GLY A 410 32.26 -24.18 14.61
C GLY A 410 32.80 -24.72 13.28
N LYS A 411 32.75 -26.06 13.13
CA LYS A 411 33.32 -26.79 11.98
C LYS A 411 32.45 -26.64 10.74
N ASN A 412 33.09 -26.29 9.62
CA ASN A 412 32.52 -26.13 8.28
C ASN A 412 31.56 -27.27 7.89
N THR A 413 30.25 -27.03 7.95
CA THR A 413 29.32 -27.57 6.98
C THR A 413 29.06 -26.46 5.96
N ALA A 414 29.70 -26.61 4.79
CA ALA A 414 29.48 -25.73 3.66
C ALA A 414 28.09 -26.02 3.07
N GLU A 415 27.03 -25.56 3.73
CA GLU A 415 25.78 -25.33 3.03
C GLU A 415 26.02 -24.14 2.10
N LYS A 416 26.05 -24.42 0.78
CA LYS A 416 26.07 -23.38 -0.25
C LYS A 416 24.94 -22.39 0.06
N PRO A 417 25.21 -21.07 0.02
CA PRO A 417 24.14 -20.10 0.11
C PRO A 417 23.16 -20.43 -1.01
N ASN A 418 21.91 -20.74 -0.64
CA ASN A 418 20.83 -20.81 -1.62
C ASN A 418 20.80 -19.45 -2.30
N SER A 419 21.35 -19.39 -3.51
CA SER A 419 21.12 -18.30 -4.45
C SER A 419 19.64 -18.36 -4.78
N LEU A 420 18.83 -17.73 -3.93
CA LEU A 420 17.45 -17.41 -4.27
C LEU A 420 17.55 -16.57 -5.54
N GLY A 421 17.09 -17.16 -6.65
CA GLY A 421 17.28 -16.65 -8.00
C GLY A 421 17.03 -15.16 -8.07
N SER A 422 18.06 -14.45 -8.50
CA SER A 422 17.92 -13.12 -9.09
C SER A 422 16.93 -13.21 -10.24
N ASN A 423 16.15 -12.15 -10.40
CA ASN A 423 15.13 -11.90 -11.42
C ASN A 423 13.71 -12.30 -11.00
N LYS A 424 13.21 -11.65 -9.95
CA LYS A 424 11.83 -11.16 -9.99
C LYS A 424 11.87 -9.64 -10.20
N SER A 425 11.09 -9.22 -11.19
CA SER A 425 10.85 -7.86 -11.65
C SER A 425 10.69 -6.86 -10.48
N THR A 426 11.20 -5.65 -10.69
CA THR A 426 11.05 -4.44 -9.86
C THR A 426 9.59 -3.93 -9.76
N GLU A 427 8.59 -4.79 -10.00
CA GLU A 427 7.16 -4.45 -10.05
C GLU A 427 6.53 -4.14 -8.68
N ASN A 428 7.28 -4.26 -7.58
CA ASN A 428 6.76 -4.07 -6.22
C ASN A 428 7.01 -2.67 -5.63
N VAL A 429 7.50 -1.73 -6.44
CA VAL A 429 7.72 -0.33 -6.01
C VAL A 429 6.74 0.57 -6.74
N SER A 430 5.93 1.28 -5.97
CA SER A 430 5.00 2.31 -6.44
C SER A 430 5.36 3.66 -5.83
N THR A 431 4.77 4.73 -6.37
CA THR A 431 4.91 6.08 -5.83
C THR A 431 3.52 6.62 -5.50
N ILE A 432 3.40 7.31 -4.37
CA ILE A 432 2.22 8.05 -3.94
C ILE A 432 2.51 9.53 -4.13
N ASP A 433 1.68 10.22 -4.89
CA ASP A 433 1.84 11.65 -5.15
C ASP A 433 1.48 12.46 -3.90
N SER A 434 2.43 13.27 -3.43
CA SER A 434 2.24 14.19 -2.29
C SER A 434 2.15 15.66 -2.72
N SER A 435 1.71 15.93 -3.94
CA SER A 435 1.53 17.30 -4.45
C SER A 435 0.36 18.03 -3.78
N ASP A 436 -0.71 17.33 -3.44
CA ASP A 436 -1.86 17.87 -2.70
C ASP A 436 -2.56 16.77 -1.87
N GLN A 437 -3.30 17.17 -0.83
CA GLN A 437 -3.93 16.24 0.11
C GLN A 437 -4.98 15.32 -0.54
N LYS A 438 -5.71 15.78 -1.58
CA LYS A 438 -6.77 14.97 -2.22
C LYS A 438 -6.17 13.87 -3.08
N THR A 439 -5.19 14.22 -3.91
CA THR A 439 -4.45 13.25 -4.73
C THR A 439 -3.71 12.26 -3.83
N PHE A 440 -3.05 12.76 -2.79
CA PHE A 440 -2.35 11.93 -1.82
C PHE A 440 -3.24 10.87 -1.17
N ILE A 441 -4.42 11.26 -0.68
CA ILE A 441 -5.37 10.30 -0.06
C ILE A 441 -5.88 9.32 -1.11
N SER A 442 -6.23 9.77 -2.31
CA SER A 442 -6.67 8.89 -3.40
C SER A 442 -5.64 7.80 -3.70
N ASP A 443 -4.37 8.18 -3.86
CA ASP A 443 -3.26 7.27 -4.15
C ASP A 443 -2.98 6.33 -2.97
N LEU A 444 -2.97 6.85 -1.73
CA LEU A 444 -2.77 6.05 -0.51
C LEU A 444 -3.84 4.97 -0.37
N ILE A 445 -5.11 5.34 -0.49
CA ILE A 445 -6.25 4.42 -0.35
C ILE A 445 -6.23 3.37 -1.46
N THR A 446 -5.92 3.78 -2.70
CA THR A 446 -5.77 2.87 -3.84
C THR A 446 -4.61 1.90 -3.62
N ALA A 447 -3.46 2.37 -3.11
CA ALA A 447 -2.30 1.55 -2.81
C ALA A 447 -2.61 0.48 -1.74
N MET A 448 -3.39 0.83 -0.71
CA MET A 448 -3.89 -0.10 0.31
C MET A 448 -4.92 -1.11 -0.22
N GLY A 449 -5.38 -0.94 -1.47
CA GLY A 449 -6.37 -1.79 -2.14
C GLY A 449 -7.80 -1.52 -1.69
N TYR A 450 -8.09 -0.33 -1.18
CA TYR A 450 -9.45 0.14 -0.90
C TYR A 450 -9.97 0.97 -2.07
N LYS A 451 -11.31 1.11 -2.16
CA LYS A 451 -11.93 1.94 -3.18
C LYS A 451 -12.06 3.37 -2.69
N TYR A 452 -11.50 4.31 -3.44
CA TYR A 452 -11.74 5.74 -3.28
C TYR A 452 -12.71 6.23 -4.36
N SER A 453 -13.75 6.96 -3.96
CA SER A 453 -14.74 7.56 -4.86
C SER A 453 -14.84 9.05 -4.56
N PRO A 454 -14.27 9.92 -5.41
CA PRO A 454 -14.34 11.36 -5.21
C PRO A 454 -15.73 11.91 -5.56
N ASN A 455 -16.08 13.05 -4.96
CA ASN A 455 -17.27 13.85 -5.27
C ASN A 455 -18.61 13.08 -5.23
N VAL A 456 -18.78 12.20 -4.25
CA VAL A 456 -20.03 11.49 -3.98
C VAL A 456 -21.04 12.45 -3.33
N ILE A 457 -22.25 12.52 -3.90
CA ILE A 457 -23.35 13.26 -3.31
C ILE A 457 -23.94 12.44 -2.16
N ILE A 458 -23.90 13.00 -0.95
CA ILE A 458 -24.51 12.45 0.25
C ILE A 458 -25.75 13.27 0.63
N SER A 459 -26.67 12.63 1.35
CA SER A 459 -27.91 13.25 1.83
C SER A 459 -28.15 12.81 3.26
N PHE A 460 -28.26 13.75 4.20
CA PHE A 460 -28.44 13.46 5.62
C PHE A 460 -29.41 14.45 6.29
N PRO A 461 -30.15 14.02 7.34
CA PRO A 461 -31.04 14.90 8.07
C PRO A 461 -30.24 15.84 8.97
N TYR A 462 -30.55 17.13 8.93
CA TYR A 462 -29.97 18.14 9.81
C TYR A 462 -31.02 19.18 10.18
N SER A 463 -31.27 19.36 11.48
CA SER A 463 -32.24 20.34 12.01
C SER A 463 -33.63 20.25 11.35
N GLY A 464 -34.14 19.03 11.16
CA GLY A 464 -35.46 18.78 10.57
C GLY A 464 -35.55 18.94 9.05
N ILE A 465 -34.43 19.20 8.35
CA ILE A 465 -34.37 19.35 6.89
C ILE A 465 -33.39 18.32 6.32
N GLN A 466 -33.71 17.76 5.15
CA GLN A 466 -32.78 16.90 4.41
C GLN A 466 -31.75 17.76 3.68
N VAL A 467 -30.47 17.65 4.07
CA VAL A 467 -29.35 18.37 3.45
C VAL A 467 -28.66 17.46 2.44
N LYS A 468 -28.34 17.99 1.26
CA LYS A 468 -27.49 17.33 0.26
C LYS A 468 -26.13 18.03 0.22
N SER A 469 -25.05 17.26 0.15
CA SER A 469 -23.67 17.76 0.06
C SER A 469 -22.81 16.83 -0.78
N VAL A 470 -21.71 17.33 -1.33
CA VAL A 470 -20.67 16.52 -1.98
C VAL A 470 -19.53 16.22 -1.00
N SER A 471 -19.02 14.98 -1.03
CA SER A 471 -17.87 14.55 -0.23
C SER A 471 -17.07 13.46 -0.95
N ASN A 472 -16.05 12.90 -0.32
CA ASN A 472 -15.25 11.82 -0.88
C ASN A 472 -15.45 10.56 -0.04
N LEU A 473 -15.58 9.41 -0.68
CA LEU A 473 -15.95 8.16 -0.02
C LEU A 473 -14.81 7.14 -0.14
N ILE A 474 -14.41 6.57 0.99
CA ILE A 474 -13.58 5.36 1.08
C ILE A 474 -14.50 4.20 1.45
N THR A 475 -14.39 3.09 0.73
CA THR A 475 -15.06 1.83 1.10
C THR A 475 -14.06 0.89 1.77
N GLY A 476 -14.28 0.63 3.06
CA GLY A 476 -13.46 -0.31 3.84
C GLY A 476 -13.64 -1.77 3.42
N SER A 477 -12.84 -2.67 3.99
CA SER A 477 -12.84 -4.12 3.66
C SER A 477 -14.17 -4.81 3.98
N ASN A 478 -14.91 -4.29 4.95
CA ASN A 478 -16.18 -4.86 5.41
C ASN A 478 -17.38 -4.19 4.72
N GLY A 479 -17.13 -3.33 3.73
CA GLY A 479 -18.16 -2.52 3.07
C GLY A 479 -18.55 -1.25 3.83
N ASN A 480 -17.98 -1.01 5.01
CA ASN A 480 -18.24 0.19 5.81
C ASN A 480 -17.83 1.45 5.04
N PRO A 481 -18.72 2.46 4.92
CA PRO A 481 -18.44 3.69 4.21
C PRO A 481 -17.81 4.75 5.12
N PHE A 482 -16.65 5.26 4.72
CA PHE A 482 -15.94 6.35 5.39
C PHE A 482 -15.93 7.59 4.50
N LEU A 483 -16.42 8.72 5.00
CA LEU A 483 -16.42 9.98 4.29
C LEU A 483 -15.19 10.80 4.65
N VAL A 484 -14.44 11.27 3.65
CA VAL A 484 -13.29 12.15 3.83
C VAL A 484 -13.73 13.60 3.64
N ASP A 485 -13.65 14.35 4.72
CA ASP A 485 -13.96 15.77 4.79
C ASP A 485 -12.67 16.58 4.78
N PHE A 486 -12.53 17.49 3.81
CA PHE A 486 -11.37 18.40 3.71
C PHE A 486 -11.70 19.77 4.33
N GLY A 487 -12.53 19.78 5.37
CA GLY A 487 -13.05 21.00 6.00
C GLY A 487 -14.24 21.61 5.25
N ASP A 488 -14.99 20.82 4.49
CA ASP A 488 -16.25 21.23 3.84
C ASP A 488 -17.45 21.07 4.81
N PHE A 489 -17.34 20.23 5.85
CA PHE A 489 -18.39 20.07 6.87
C PHE A 489 -18.15 20.95 8.12
N TYR A 490 -19.14 21.78 8.44
CA TYR A 490 -19.06 22.78 9.53
C TYR A 490 -20.14 22.59 10.59
N GLY A 491 -19.84 23.01 11.83
CA GLY A 491 -20.73 22.90 12.99
C GLY A 491 -21.05 21.44 13.30
N ASP A 492 -22.32 21.15 13.61
CA ASP A 492 -22.75 19.80 14.00
C ASP A 492 -23.00 18.84 12.80
N ALA A 493 -22.58 19.23 11.58
CA ALA A 493 -22.83 18.47 10.37
C ALA A 493 -22.18 17.08 10.39
N VAL A 494 -20.96 16.97 10.93
CA VAL A 494 -20.24 15.70 11.09
C VAL A 494 -21.04 14.75 11.97
N SER A 495 -21.44 15.20 13.16
CA SER A 495 -22.23 14.38 14.09
C SER A 495 -23.60 14.00 13.52
N ALA A 496 -24.21 14.85 12.70
CA ALA A 496 -25.46 14.52 12.00
C ALA A 496 -25.27 13.45 10.92
N ILE A 497 -24.16 13.50 10.17
CA ILE A 497 -23.78 12.47 9.19
C ILE A 497 -23.48 11.15 9.91
N GLU A 498 -22.75 11.18 11.02
CA GLU A 498 -22.38 9.99 11.79
C GLU A 498 -23.60 9.24 12.34
N LYS A 499 -24.65 9.96 12.75
CA LYS A 499 -25.93 9.37 13.15
C LYS A 499 -26.63 8.58 12.04
N THR A 500 -26.25 8.77 10.77
CA THR A 500 -26.77 7.99 9.63
C THR A 500 -25.97 6.72 9.35
N GLY A 501 -24.89 6.46 10.10
CA GLY A 501 -24.07 5.25 9.99
C GLY A 501 -22.80 5.42 9.14
N PHE A 502 -22.52 6.61 8.62
CA PHE A 502 -21.21 6.92 8.04
C PHE A 502 -20.19 7.21 9.13
N THR A 503 -18.91 6.88 8.90
CA THR A 503 -17.80 7.42 9.70
C THR A 503 -17.16 8.56 8.94
N VAL A 504 -16.86 9.71 9.59
CA VAL A 504 -16.27 10.87 8.91
C VAL A 504 -14.81 11.04 9.34
N ILE A 505 -13.90 11.10 8.38
CA ILE A 505 -12.47 11.35 8.54
C ILE A 505 -12.20 12.81 8.16
N GLN A 506 -11.91 13.66 9.15
CA GLN A 506 -11.64 15.07 8.91
C GLN A 506 -10.14 15.36 8.70
N ILE A 507 -9.84 15.94 7.54
CA ILE A 507 -8.51 16.38 7.12
C ILE A 507 -8.47 17.90 7.14
N LYS A 508 -7.59 18.45 7.97
CA LYS A 508 -7.37 19.89 8.08
C LYS A 508 -6.36 20.36 7.04
N TYR A 509 -6.46 21.64 6.66
CA TYR A 509 -5.57 22.25 5.68
C TYR A 509 -4.08 22.20 6.10
N ASP A 510 -3.81 22.28 7.41
CA ASP A 510 -2.47 22.25 8.01
C ASP A 510 -2.00 20.84 8.41
N ASP A 511 -2.83 19.80 8.22
CA ASP A 511 -2.40 18.43 8.46
C ASP A 511 -1.29 18.04 7.47
N ASN A 512 -0.15 17.62 8.03
CA ASN A 512 0.92 17.03 7.23
C ASN A 512 0.60 15.57 6.85
N PHE A 513 1.30 15.03 5.85
CA PHE A 513 1.02 13.68 5.33
C PHE A 513 1.19 12.57 6.36
N HIS A 514 2.06 12.73 7.37
CA HIS A 514 2.20 11.75 8.45
C HIS A 514 0.91 11.68 9.29
N VAL A 515 0.37 12.83 9.69
CA VAL A 515 -0.91 12.94 10.40
C VAL A 515 -2.08 12.42 9.57
N ILE A 516 -2.11 12.72 8.26
CA ILE A 516 -3.15 12.24 7.34
C ILE A 516 -3.17 10.71 7.27
N ILE A 517 -2.00 10.07 7.09
CA ILE A 517 -1.92 8.60 7.07
C ILE A 517 -2.43 8.04 8.39
N GLN A 518 -1.98 8.58 9.52
CA GLN A 518 -2.38 8.10 10.84
C GLN A 518 -3.91 8.16 11.01
N LYS A 519 -4.53 9.30 10.72
CA LYS A 519 -6.01 9.45 10.79
C LYS A 519 -6.75 8.42 9.94
N ILE A 520 -6.25 8.14 8.74
CA ILE A 520 -6.84 7.16 7.82
C ILE A 520 -6.68 5.74 8.37
N LEU A 521 -5.49 5.37 8.81
CA LEU A 521 -5.21 4.03 9.32
C LEU A 521 -6.00 3.74 10.60
N ASP A 522 -6.06 4.70 11.51
CA ASP A 522 -6.82 4.60 12.76
C ASP A 522 -8.33 4.47 12.46
N ALA A 523 -8.87 5.28 11.53
CA ALA A 523 -10.29 5.21 11.16
C ALA A 523 -10.67 3.89 10.45
N LEU A 524 -9.77 3.35 9.62
CA LEU A 524 -9.99 2.08 8.93
C LEU A 524 -9.72 0.85 9.82
N ASP A 525 -9.31 1.04 11.08
CA ASP A 525 -8.91 0.00 12.02
C ASP A 525 -7.81 -0.92 11.45
N VAL A 526 -6.84 -0.31 10.78
CA VAL A 526 -5.72 -1.02 10.14
C VAL A 526 -4.50 -0.95 11.05
N SER A 527 -3.97 -2.12 11.45
CA SER A 527 -2.74 -2.18 12.25
C SER A 527 -1.50 -1.71 11.48
N TYR A 528 -0.71 -0.85 12.11
CA TYR A 528 0.53 -0.34 11.53
C TYR A 528 1.67 -0.19 12.56
N THR A 529 2.88 -0.07 12.04
CA THR A 529 4.07 0.34 12.79
C THR A 529 4.58 1.65 12.23
N ASN A 530 4.65 2.68 13.06
CA ASN A 530 5.28 3.96 12.72
C ASN A 530 6.80 3.84 12.80
N ASN A 531 7.50 4.36 11.81
CA ASN A 531 8.96 4.27 11.63
C ASN A 531 9.50 2.84 11.79
N PRO A 532 9.05 1.89 10.94
CA PRO A 532 9.36 0.48 11.09
C PRO A 532 10.86 0.19 11.05
N ILE A 533 11.25 -0.79 11.87
CA ILE A 533 12.62 -1.26 12.00
C ILE A 533 12.77 -2.60 11.28
N PHE A 534 13.76 -2.71 10.39
CA PHE A 534 14.08 -3.94 9.67
C PHE A 534 15.48 -4.43 10.03
N LEU A 535 15.56 -5.69 10.41
CA LEU A 535 16.82 -6.39 10.64
C LEU A 535 17.31 -7.04 9.34
N ALA A 536 18.55 -6.76 8.94
CA ALA A 536 19.13 -7.27 7.70
C ALA A 536 19.26 -8.80 7.70
N ALA A 537 19.59 -9.39 8.85
CA ALA A 537 19.79 -10.82 9.01
C ALA A 537 18.89 -11.43 10.11
N ARG A 538 18.75 -12.75 10.11
CA ARG A 538 17.96 -13.50 11.12
C ARG A 538 18.77 -13.74 12.40
N ARG A 539 19.19 -12.66 13.06
CA ARG A 539 19.98 -12.68 14.30
C ARG A 539 19.72 -11.46 15.18
N PRO A 540 20.09 -11.47 16.47
CA PRO A 540 19.82 -10.36 17.38
C PRO A 540 20.34 -9.01 16.89
N ALA A 541 19.60 -7.92 17.15
CA ALA A 541 19.90 -6.57 16.68
C ALA A 541 21.30 -6.08 17.08
N ILE A 542 21.83 -6.52 18.22
CA ILE A 542 23.16 -6.17 18.73
C ILE A 542 24.33 -6.63 17.83
N HIS A 543 24.07 -7.51 16.86
CA HIS A 543 25.04 -8.00 15.88
C HIS A 543 24.52 -7.86 14.45
N ASN A 544 23.57 -6.96 14.21
CA ASN A 544 22.85 -6.85 12.95
C ASN A 544 23.04 -5.48 12.30
N THR A 545 22.73 -5.41 11.01
CA THR A 545 22.44 -4.13 10.36
C THR A 545 20.95 -3.87 10.50
N VAL A 546 20.61 -2.68 11.00
CA VAL A 546 19.26 -2.26 11.34
C VAL A 546 18.92 -1.06 10.48
N PHE A 547 17.76 -1.13 9.81
CA PHE A 547 17.21 -0.04 9.02
C PHE A 547 15.99 0.52 9.73
N THR A 548 16.00 1.81 10.07
CA THR A 548 14.81 2.53 10.54
C THR A 548 14.32 3.41 9.41
N ILE A 549 13.15 3.08 8.86
CA ILE A 549 12.60 3.80 7.72
C ILE A 549 11.54 4.78 8.19
N PRO A 550 11.68 6.09 7.90
CA PRO A 550 10.62 7.06 8.13
C PRO A 550 9.37 6.71 7.32
N GLY A 551 8.26 6.43 7.98
CA GLY A 551 7.06 5.96 7.30
C GLY A 551 6.19 5.02 8.13
N PHE A 552 5.31 4.30 7.44
CA PHE A 552 4.36 3.38 8.05
C PHE A 552 4.45 2.00 7.41
N LEU A 553 4.64 0.96 8.24
CA LEU A 553 4.47 -0.42 7.82
C LEU A 553 3.08 -0.90 8.18
N VAL A 554 2.24 -1.12 7.18
CA VAL A 554 0.89 -1.65 7.34
C VAL A 554 0.92 -3.16 7.18
N SER A 555 0.32 -3.88 8.14
CA SER A 555 0.22 -5.33 8.15
C SER A 555 -1.24 -5.75 8.37
N GLY A 556 -1.86 -6.38 7.36
CA GLY A 556 -3.20 -6.95 7.49
C GLY A 556 -3.15 -8.47 7.65
N ALA A 557 -4.10 -9.07 8.37
CA ALA A 557 -4.16 -10.51 8.64
C ALA A 557 -4.13 -11.41 7.37
N GLU A 558 -4.58 -10.89 6.23
CA GLU A 558 -4.62 -11.61 4.94
C GLU A 558 -3.89 -10.88 3.79
N LYS A 559 -3.29 -9.70 4.03
CA LYS A 559 -2.67 -8.86 2.98
C LYS A 559 -1.14 -8.83 3.11
N SER A 560 -0.45 -8.71 1.97
CA SER A 560 1.01 -8.51 1.94
C SER A 560 1.41 -7.25 2.73
N ARG A 561 2.49 -7.32 3.51
CA ARG A 561 3.04 -6.16 4.25
C ARG A 561 3.35 -5.02 3.29
N MET A 562 2.85 -3.83 3.58
CA MET A 562 3.04 -2.64 2.73
C MET A 562 3.74 -1.54 3.51
N LEU A 563 4.82 -1.01 2.93
CA LEU A 563 5.60 0.09 3.49
C LEU A 563 5.30 1.38 2.74
N PHE A 564 4.73 2.36 3.43
CA PHE A 564 4.60 3.74 2.98
C PHE A 564 5.82 4.53 3.47
N SER A 565 6.78 4.77 2.59
CA SER A 565 8.07 5.39 2.93
C SER A 565 8.08 6.87 2.59
N PHE A 566 8.42 7.73 3.56
CA PHE A 566 8.73 9.14 3.31
C PHE A 566 10.17 9.35 2.82
N ALA A 567 11.04 8.36 3.04
CA ALA A 567 12.41 8.34 2.54
C ALA A 567 12.46 7.73 1.13
N THR A 568 13.40 8.21 0.31
CA THR A 568 13.77 7.49 -0.92
C THR A 568 14.64 6.31 -0.51
N LEU A 569 14.33 5.10 -1.00
CA LEU A 569 15.06 3.91 -0.62
C LEU A 569 16.10 3.55 -1.67
N HIS A 570 17.31 3.28 -1.22
CA HIS A 570 18.37 2.75 -2.06
C HIS A 570 17.94 1.43 -2.72
N ASN A 571 18.30 1.20 -3.99
CA ASN A 571 17.84 0.03 -4.77
C ASN A 571 18.12 -1.31 -4.06
N GLU A 572 19.27 -1.43 -3.41
CA GLU A 572 19.64 -2.62 -2.65
C GLU A 572 18.78 -2.85 -1.38
N ILE A 573 18.34 -1.77 -0.72
CA ILE A 573 17.40 -1.84 0.42
C ILE A 573 16.02 -2.24 -0.08
N THR A 574 15.59 -1.65 -1.21
CA THR A 574 14.34 -2.00 -1.90
C THR A 574 14.31 -3.48 -2.29
N GLN A 575 15.39 -3.99 -2.89
CA GLN A 575 15.52 -5.41 -3.23
C GLN A 575 15.46 -6.30 -1.98
N PHE A 576 16.15 -5.90 -0.91
CA PHE A 576 16.12 -6.62 0.36
C PHE A 576 14.69 -6.73 0.93
N MET A 577 13.94 -5.62 0.96
CA MET A 577 12.58 -5.59 1.51
C MET A 577 11.57 -6.33 0.65
N THR A 578 11.65 -6.17 -0.68
CA THR A 578 10.79 -6.92 -1.61
C THR A 578 11.02 -8.42 -1.53
N ASN A 579 12.27 -8.87 -1.33
CA ASN A 579 12.59 -10.28 -1.07
C ASN A 579 11.99 -10.80 0.25
N GLN A 580 11.72 -9.92 1.21
CA GLN A 580 10.97 -10.25 2.43
C GLN A 580 9.44 -10.18 2.25
N GLY A 581 8.95 -10.00 1.04
CA GLY A 581 7.52 -9.89 0.74
C GLY A 581 6.89 -8.56 1.15
N VAL A 582 7.70 -7.50 1.29
CA VAL A 582 7.21 -6.14 1.58
C VAL A 582 6.98 -5.41 0.25
N LYS A 583 5.75 -4.93 0.03
CA LYS A 583 5.42 -4.00 -1.06
C LYS A 583 5.79 -2.58 -0.63
N ILE A 584 6.35 -1.79 -1.53
CA ILE A 584 6.88 -0.47 -1.19
C ILE A 584 6.13 0.59 -1.99
N SER A 585 5.68 1.63 -1.29
CA SER A 585 5.09 2.84 -1.86
C SER A 585 5.86 4.04 -1.33
N MET A 586 6.63 4.70 -2.20
CA MET A 586 7.38 5.91 -1.82
C MET A 586 6.48 7.14 -1.93
N ILE A 587 6.45 7.96 -0.89
CA ILE A 587 5.68 9.20 -0.85
C ILE A 587 6.59 10.33 -1.35
N GLN A 588 6.29 10.87 -2.53
CA GLN A 588 7.12 11.89 -3.17
C GLN A 588 6.25 12.93 -3.91
N PRO A 589 6.68 14.20 -4.01
CA PRO A 589 5.95 15.17 -4.81
C PRO A 589 6.10 14.85 -6.30
N SER A 590 5.07 15.11 -7.11
CA SER A 590 5.07 14.84 -8.54
C SER A 590 6.30 15.44 -9.26
N LYS A 591 6.89 14.67 -10.19
CA LYS A 591 8.05 15.13 -10.99
C LYS A 591 7.79 16.44 -11.75
N LYS A 592 6.53 16.81 -12.02
CA LYS A 592 6.15 18.10 -12.64
C LYS A 592 6.43 19.31 -11.73
N VAL A 593 6.34 19.16 -10.41
CA VAL A 593 6.58 20.25 -9.44
C VAL A 593 8.08 20.51 -9.27
N ILE A 594 8.91 19.46 -9.29
CA ILE A 594 10.38 19.57 -9.18
C ILE A 594 10.97 20.38 -10.35
N GLN A 595 10.43 20.23 -11.56
CA GLN A 595 10.86 21.03 -12.72
C GLN A 595 10.47 22.51 -12.62
N HIS A 596 9.36 22.84 -11.95
CA HIS A 596 8.94 24.22 -11.75
C HIS A 596 9.80 24.92 -10.69
N ILE A 597 10.10 24.24 -9.57
CA ILE A 597 11.00 24.76 -8.51
C ILE A 597 12.41 24.98 -9.06
N ASN A 598 12.92 24.06 -9.89
CA ASN A 598 14.24 24.21 -10.51
C ASN A 598 14.29 25.27 -11.63
N LYS A 599 13.15 25.63 -12.22
CA LYS A 599 13.03 26.75 -13.18
C LYS A 599 12.91 28.11 -12.52
N VAL A 600 12.45 28.18 -11.27
CA VAL A 600 12.35 29.44 -10.50
C VAL A 600 13.66 29.75 -9.74
N LYS A 601 14.55 28.76 -9.58
CA LYS A 601 15.89 28.92 -8.98
C LYS A 601 17.03 29.11 -10.00
N LYS A 602 16.72 29.17 -11.29
CA LYS A 602 17.61 29.65 -12.36
C LYS A 602 17.02 30.93 -12.91
#